data_AF-A0AAW2W6E9-F1
#
_entry.id   AF-A0AAW2W6E9-F1
#
_cell.length_a   1.000
_cell.length_b   1.000
_cell.length_c   1.000
_cell.angle_alpha   90.00
_cell.angle_beta   90.00
_cell.angle_gamma   90.00
#
_symmetry.space_group_name_H-M   'P 1'
#
loop_
_entity.id
_entity.type
_entity.pdbx_description
1 polymer ?
#
loop_
_entity_poly.entity_id
_entity_poly.type
_entity_poly.pdbx_seq_one_letter_code
_entity_poly.pdbx_strand_id
1 'polypeptide(L)'
;MENMETRVGPKGLIKKHELVRIIIQCLYSIGYSKSAACLESESCITCKSPELESLESQILKANWDDCIRNLDKINGLTDETRASALFLVLKQCLLECLDSGDISLALNILQKHLSALKIGKEKVHKLSYELLSLKGQGLGFIDYDAVHELRKRLLSDLKKVLPPPITLPEGRLEHLVEMAVCAQVDGCIYHSSSDMISLYRDHHCDRGHFPTETIQVELWISLTFAAKHSLGMLKIQIWKLII
;
A
#
# COMPACT_ATOMS: atom_id res chain seq x y z
N MET A 1 -16.45 -22.67 -12.32
CA MET A 1 -15.74 -22.49 -11.04
C MET A 1 -14.33 -23.01 -11.24
N GLU A 2 -13.43 -22.16 -11.75
CA GLU A 2 -12.02 -22.52 -11.84
C GLU A 2 -11.41 -22.57 -10.44
N ASN A 3 -10.58 -23.59 -10.23
CA ASN A 3 -10.03 -23.96 -8.93
C ASN A 3 -9.18 -22.82 -8.34
N MET A 4 -9.71 -22.11 -7.34
CA MET A 4 -8.97 -21.11 -6.54
C MET A 4 -7.70 -21.66 -5.88
N GLU A 5 -7.50 -22.97 -5.91
CA GLU A 5 -6.39 -23.68 -5.27
C GLU A 5 -5.26 -24.09 -6.22
N THR A 6 -5.33 -23.78 -7.52
CA THR A 6 -4.23 -24.13 -8.43
C THR A 6 -2.94 -23.44 -7.98
N ARG A 7 -1.91 -24.24 -7.69
CA ARG A 7 -0.59 -23.76 -7.28
C ARG A 7 0.41 -23.87 -8.42
N VAL A 8 1.35 -22.94 -8.46
CA VAL A 8 2.38 -22.83 -9.51
C VAL A 8 3.77 -22.79 -8.90
N GLY A 9 4.77 -23.10 -9.74
CA GLY A 9 6.18 -23.17 -9.37
C GLY A 9 6.61 -24.55 -8.84
N PRO A 10 7.93 -24.84 -8.86
CA PRO A 10 8.46 -26.18 -8.55
C PRO A 10 8.19 -26.62 -7.11
N LYS A 11 8.07 -25.66 -6.18
CA LYS A 11 7.76 -25.92 -4.77
C LYS A 11 6.25 -25.88 -4.47
N GLY A 12 5.41 -25.54 -5.44
CA GLY A 12 3.95 -25.44 -5.25
C GLY A 12 3.53 -24.46 -4.14
N LEU A 13 4.28 -23.37 -3.92
CA LEU A 13 4.01 -22.41 -2.84
C LEU A 13 3.13 -21.24 -3.31
N ILE A 14 3.06 -20.99 -4.61
CA ILE A 14 2.45 -19.79 -5.17
C ILE A 14 1.04 -20.12 -5.64
N LYS A 15 0.03 -19.38 -5.19
CA LYS A 15 -1.33 -19.53 -5.72
C LYS A 15 -1.42 -18.86 -7.10
N LYS A 16 -1.93 -19.58 -8.10
CA LYS A 16 -2.10 -19.08 -9.47
C LYS A 16 -2.88 -17.76 -9.49
N HIS A 17 -3.97 -17.68 -8.75
CA HIS A 17 -4.83 -16.50 -8.67
C HIS A 17 -4.06 -15.25 -8.19
N GLU A 18 -3.31 -15.37 -7.08
CA GLU A 18 -2.53 -14.25 -6.52
C GLU A 18 -1.43 -13.81 -7.48
N LEU A 19 -0.74 -14.76 -8.12
CA LEU A 19 0.31 -14.46 -9.09
C LEU A 19 -0.24 -13.71 -10.31
N VAL A 20 -1.31 -14.22 -10.93
CA VAL A 20 -1.92 -13.60 -12.11
C VAL A 20 -2.37 -12.18 -11.78
N ARG A 21 -3.02 -11.99 -10.63
CA ARG A 21 -3.48 -10.67 -10.20
C ARG A 21 -2.33 -9.66 -10.02
N ILE A 22 -1.21 -10.10 -9.45
CA ILE A 22 0.01 -9.28 -9.30
C ILE A 22 0.66 -8.97 -10.67
N ILE A 23 0.65 -9.92 -11.61
CA ILE A 23 1.12 -9.68 -12.99
C ILE A 23 0.27 -8.63 -13.68
N ILE A 24 -1.06 -8.73 -13.58
CA ILE A 24 -1.98 -7.73 -14.15
C ILE A 24 -1.67 -6.34 -13.60
N GLN A 25 -1.48 -6.22 -12.27
CA GLN A 25 -1.10 -4.95 -11.65
C GLN A 25 0.21 -4.39 -12.24
N CYS A 26 1.23 -5.23 -12.39
CA CYS A 26 2.52 -4.84 -12.97
C CYS A 26 2.37 -4.39 -14.44
N LEU A 27 1.56 -5.08 -15.24
CA LEU A 27 1.30 -4.68 -16.62
C LEU A 27 0.63 -3.29 -16.69
N TYR A 28 -0.30 -3.01 -15.77
CA TYR A 28 -0.87 -1.67 -15.64
C TYR A 28 0.17 -0.62 -15.20
N SER A 29 1.05 -0.94 -14.24
CA SER A 29 2.06 0.01 -13.72
C SER A 29 3.10 0.40 -14.78
N ILE A 30 3.52 -0.53 -15.64
CA ILE A 30 4.54 -0.30 -16.68
C ILE A 30 3.95 0.17 -18.02
N GLY A 31 2.63 0.39 -18.10
CA GLY A 31 1.96 0.99 -19.27
C GLY A 31 1.40 0.02 -20.31
N TYR A 32 1.45 -1.30 -20.08
CA TYR A 32 0.86 -2.31 -20.97
C TYR A 32 -0.63 -2.57 -20.68
N SER A 33 -1.44 -1.51 -20.71
CA SER A 33 -2.88 -1.56 -20.39
C SER A 33 -3.67 -2.56 -21.26
N LYS A 34 -3.35 -2.65 -22.56
CA LYS A 34 -4.02 -3.60 -23.47
C LYS A 34 -3.72 -5.06 -23.10
N SER A 35 -2.48 -5.36 -22.75
CA SER A 35 -2.08 -6.70 -22.33
C SER A 35 -2.68 -7.08 -20.98
N ALA A 36 -2.75 -6.12 -20.05
CA ALA A 36 -3.41 -6.30 -18.77
C ALA A 36 -4.90 -6.67 -18.95
N ALA A 37 -5.64 -5.90 -19.76
CA ALA A 37 -7.06 -6.17 -20.04
C ALA A 37 -7.30 -7.51 -20.77
N CYS A 38 -6.40 -7.90 -21.68
CA CYS A 38 -6.45 -9.21 -22.33
C CYS A 38 -6.26 -10.34 -21.30
N LEU A 39 -5.27 -10.21 -20.41
CA LEU A 39 -5.01 -11.19 -19.36
C LEU A 39 -6.16 -11.28 -18.35
N GLU A 40 -6.79 -10.16 -17.99
CA GLU A 40 -8.01 -10.15 -17.16
C GLU A 40 -9.13 -10.96 -17.83
N SER A 41 -9.31 -10.78 -19.14
CA SER A 41 -10.35 -11.47 -19.93
C SER A 41 -10.07 -12.97 -20.08
N GLU A 42 -8.81 -13.35 -20.34
CA GLU A 42 -8.40 -14.74 -20.52
C GLU A 42 -8.42 -15.53 -19.21
N SER A 43 -7.98 -14.90 -18.12
CA SER A 43 -7.87 -15.56 -16.81
C SER A 43 -9.12 -15.44 -15.95
N CYS A 44 -10.06 -14.56 -16.32
CA CYS A 44 -11.22 -14.18 -15.51
C CYS A 44 -10.84 -13.64 -14.11
N ILE A 45 -9.63 -13.11 -13.95
CA ILE A 45 -9.11 -12.50 -12.71
C ILE A 45 -8.96 -11.01 -12.94
N THR A 46 -9.60 -10.19 -12.10
CA THR A 46 -9.51 -8.74 -12.17
C THR A 46 -8.39 -8.19 -11.27
N CYS A 47 -7.75 -7.10 -11.68
CA CYS A 47 -6.74 -6.41 -10.88
C CYS A 47 -7.31 -5.92 -9.53
N LYS A 48 -8.48 -5.28 -9.60
CA LYS A 48 -9.20 -4.75 -8.44
C LYS A 48 -10.16 -5.81 -7.90
N SER A 49 -10.33 -5.82 -6.59
CA SER A 49 -11.35 -6.66 -5.94
C SER A 49 -12.74 -6.07 -6.22
N PRO A 50 -13.79 -6.91 -6.29
CA PRO A 50 -15.16 -6.42 -6.51
C PRO A 50 -15.60 -5.47 -5.39
N GLU A 51 -15.11 -5.67 -4.16
CA GLU A 51 -15.34 -4.77 -3.04
C GLU A 51 -14.76 -3.39 -3.32
N LEU A 52 -13.50 -3.32 -3.79
CA LEU A 52 -12.84 -2.05 -4.10
C LEU A 52 -13.46 -1.34 -5.30
N GLU A 53 -13.85 -2.06 -6.35
CA GLU A 53 -14.53 -1.47 -7.52
C GLU A 53 -15.90 -0.89 -7.14
N SER A 54 -16.65 -1.59 -6.28
CA SER A 54 -17.92 -1.12 -5.77
C SER A 54 -17.75 0.16 -4.94
N LEU A 55 -16.74 0.18 -4.05
CA LEU A 55 -16.39 1.38 -3.27
C LEU A 55 -15.97 2.55 -4.16
N GLU A 56 -15.13 2.32 -5.17
CA GLU A 56 -14.72 3.34 -6.15
C GLU A 56 -15.93 3.97 -6.85
N SER A 57 -16.85 3.13 -7.35
CA SER A 57 -18.08 3.58 -8.01
C SER A 57 -19.01 4.36 -7.07
N GLN A 58 -19.21 3.88 -5.84
CA GLN A 58 -20.07 4.51 -4.84
C GLN A 58 -19.53 5.88 -4.40
N ILE A 59 -18.23 5.98 -4.18
CA ILE A 59 -17.58 7.24 -3.75
C ILE A 59 -17.64 8.29 -4.85
N LEU A 60 -17.32 7.92 -6.10
CA LEU A 60 -17.38 8.86 -7.22
C LEU A 60 -18.81 9.38 -7.47
N LYS A 61 -19.83 8.55 -7.22
CA LYS A 61 -21.26 8.90 -7.37
C LYS A 61 -21.88 9.56 -6.13
N ALA A 62 -21.13 9.75 -5.04
CA ALA A 62 -21.63 10.25 -3.76
C ALA A 62 -22.69 9.36 -3.06
N ASN A 63 -22.70 8.05 -3.36
CA ASN A 63 -23.61 7.10 -2.73
C ASN A 63 -23.06 6.62 -1.37
N TRP A 64 -23.05 7.52 -0.38
CA TRP A 64 -22.43 7.30 0.93
C TRP A 64 -23.05 6.16 1.72
N ASP A 65 -24.38 6.04 1.72
CA ASP A 65 -25.09 4.97 2.42
C ASP A 65 -24.72 3.56 1.91
N ASP A 66 -24.58 3.42 0.59
CA ASP A 66 -24.13 2.17 -0.03
C ASP A 66 -22.67 1.86 0.33
N CYS A 67 -21.81 2.88 0.33
CA CYS A 67 -20.41 2.77 0.70
C CYS A 67 -20.24 2.27 2.15
N ILE A 68 -20.99 2.87 3.09
CA ILE A 68 -20.99 2.46 4.51
C ILE A 68 -21.48 1.02 4.66
N ARG A 69 -22.62 0.67 4.03
CA ARG A 69 -23.14 -0.70 4.07
C ARG A 69 -22.16 -1.71 3.46
N ASN A 70 -21.45 -1.33 2.42
CA ASN A 70 -20.45 -2.18 1.78
C ASN A 70 -19.30 -2.43 2.75
N LEU A 71 -18.70 -1.38 3.33
CA LEU A 71 -17.64 -1.49 4.34
C LEU A 71 -18.01 -2.37 5.54
N ASP A 72 -19.27 -2.31 6.00
CA ASP A 72 -19.76 -3.16 7.09
C ASP A 72 -19.89 -4.64 6.68
N LYS A 73 -20.19 -4.92 5.40
CA LYS A 73 -20.34 -6.27 4.84
C LYS A 73 -19.02 -6.93 4.46
N ILE A 74 -17.94 -6.17 4.33
CA ILE A 74 -16.63 -6.74 4.00
C ILE A 74 -16.17 -7.65 5.14
N ASN A 75 -16.14 -8.95 4.85
CA ASN A 75 -15.65 -9.96 5.78
C ASN A 75 -14.12 -9.88 5.92
N GLY A 76 -13.62 -10.20 7.11
CA GLY A 76 -12.16 -10.29 7.37
C GLY A 76 -11.48 -8.96 7.69
N LEU A 77 -12.20 -7.84 7.78
CA LEU A 77 -11.66 -6.60 8.36
C LEU A 77 -11.67 -6.66 9.88
N THR A 78 -10.60 -6.20 10.50
CA THR A 78 -10.58 -5.93 11.95
C THR A 78 -11.48 -4.74 12.26
N ASP A 79 -11.94 -4.65 13.51
CA ASP A 79 -12.81 -3.57 13.95
C ASP A 79 -12.11 -2.20 13.83
N GLU A 80 -10.80 -2.14 14.06
CA GLU A 80 -10.00 -0.93 13.93
C GLU A 80 -9.88 -0.47 12.47
N THR A 81 -9.64 -1.40 11.55
CA THR A 81 -9.54 -1.09 10.11
C THR A 81 -10.89 -0.65 9.57
N ARG A 82 -11.97 -1.36 9.94
CA ARG A 82 -13.33 -0.99 9.57
C ARG A 82 -13.69 0.40 10.10
N ALA A 83 -13.42 0.66 11.38
CA ALA A 83 -13.67 1.96 11.98
C ALA A 83 -12.85 3.08 11.31
N SER A 84 -11.61 2.80 10.92
CA SER A 84 -10.75 3.77 10.22
C SER A 84 -11.25 4.06 8.80
N ALA A 85 -11.66 3.03 8.05
CA ALA A 85 -12.24 3.20 6.71
C ALA A 85 -13.57 3.97 6.76
N LEU A 86 -14.47 3.59 7.68
CA LEU A 86 -15.75 4.29 7.89
C LEU A 86 -15.53 5.74 8.31
N PHE A 87 -14.55 6.02 9.17
CA PHE A 87 -14.20 7.37 9.56
C PHE A 87 -13.81 8.25 8.36
N LEU A 88 -13.00 7.72 7.43
CA LEU A 88 -12.61 8.45 6.22
C LEU A 88 -13.82 8.77 5.34
N VAL A 89 -14.70 7.79 5.11
CA VAL A 89 -15.92 7.97 4.31
C VAL A 89 -16.86 8.98 4.94
N LEU A 90 -17.11 8.85 6.25
CA LEU A 90 -17.99 9.77 6.98
C LEU A 90 -17.42 11.18 7.01
N LYS A 91 -16.09 11.33 7.17
CA LYS A 91 -15.42 12.63 7.09
C LYS A 91 -15.73 13.32 5.77
N GLN A 92 -15.55 12.62 4.65
CA GLN A 92 -15.82 13.21 3.32
C GLN A 92 -17.31 13.52 3.13
N CYS A 93 -18.19 12.59 3.52
CA CYS A 93 -19.64 12.79 3.47
C CYS A 93 -20.08 14.04 4.25
N LEU A 94 -19.52 14.24 5.45
CA LEU A 94 -19.80 15.40 6.29
C LEU A 94 -19.32 16.72 5.67
N LEU A 95 -18.15 16.73 5.06
CA LEU A 95 -17.64 17.91 4.36
C LEU A 95 -18.58 18.32 3.23
N GLU A 96 -19.05 17.37 2.44
CA GLU A 96 -19.97 17.64 1.32
C GLU A 96 -21.37 18.04 1.79
N CYS A 97 -21.89 17.46 2.88
CA CYS A 97 -23.17 17.89 3.48
C CYS A 97 -23.10 19.30 4.07
N LEU A 98 -21.96 19.71 4.63
CA LEU A 98 -21.78 21.06 5.15
C LEU A 98 -21.67 22.09 4.04
N ASP A 99 -21.02 21.75 2.92
CA ASP A 99 -20.92 22.60 1.74
C ASP A 99 -22.30 22.81 1.08
N SER A 100 -23.13 21.77 1.00
CA SER A 100 -24.50 21.88 0.48
C SER A 100 -25.49 22.58 1.43
N GLY A 101 -25.08 22.91 2.65
CA GLY A 101 -25.91 23.59 3.65
C GLY A 101 -26.89 22.69 4.41
N ASP A 102 -26.87 21.36 4.20
CA ASP A 102 -27.76 20.41 4.87
C ASP A 102 -27.21 19.96 6.23
N ILE A 103 -27.31 20.87 7.20
CA ILE A 103 -26.85 20.66 8.57
C ILE A 103 -27.65 19.54 9.26
N SER A 104 -28.92 19.35 8.90
CA SER A 104 -29.79 18.30 9.44
C SER A 104 -29.32 16.90 9.07
N LEU A 105 -28.98 16.66 7.80
CA LEU A 105 -28.42 15.39 7.35
C LEU A 105 -27.05 15.14 7.96
N ALA A 106 -26.19 16.16 8.01
CA ALA A 106 -24.88 16.06 8.65
C ALA A 106 -24.98 15.61 10.12
N LEU A 107 -25.89 16.22 10.89
CA LEU A 107 -26.10 15.86 12.30
C LEU A 107 -26.69 14.45 12.46
N ASN A 108 -27.60 14.04 11.58
CA ASN A 108 -28.17 12.69 11.62
C ASN A 108 -27.09 11.63 11.32
N ILE A 109 -26.24 11.86 10.32
CA ILE A 109 -25.11 10.99 9.98
C ILE A 109 -24.13 10.89 11.15
N LEU A 110 -23.78 12.02 11.77
CA LEU A 110 -22.95 12.05 12.98
C LEU A 110 -23.58 11.21 14.10
N GLN A 111 -24.86 11.45 14.44
CA GLN A 111 -25.52 10.74 15.55
C GLN A 111 -25.65 9.24 15.31
N LYS A 112 -26.03 8.83 14.09
CA LYS A 112 -26.25 7.43 13.72
C LYS A 112 -24.95 6.63 13.62
N HIS A 113 -23.89 7.22 13.08
CA HIS A 113 -22.66 6.47 12.79
C HIS A 113 -21.58 6.63 13.86
N LEU A 114 -21.51 7.75 14.61
CA LEU A 114 -20.55 7.89 15.72
C LEU A 114 -20.91 7.01 16.92
N SER A 115 -22.21 6.78 17.18
CA SER A 115 -22.65 5.84 18.20
C SER A 115 -22.25 4.40 17.87
N ALA A 116 -22.25 4.04 16.59
CA ALA A 116 -21.85 2.72 16.10
C ALA A 116 -20.33 2.51 16.06
N LEU A 117 -19.56 3.58 15.81
CA LEU A 117 -18.15 3.47 15.48
C LEU A 117 -17.21 3.19 16.67
N LYS A 118 -17.68 3.24 17.93
CA LYS A 118 -16.84 3.16 19.16
C LYS A 118 -15.55 3.98 19.06
N ILE A 119 -15.56 5.04 18.25
CA ILE A 119 -14.41 5.87 17.99
C ILE A 119 -14.16 6.68 19.26
N GLY A 120 -12.93 6.65 19.77
CA GLY A 120 -12.54 7.39 20.96
C GLY A 120 -12.97 8.85 20.87
N LYS A 121 -13.49 9.40 21.97
CA LYS A 121 -14.05 10.77 22.04
C LYS A 121 -13.15 11.82 21.39
N GLU A 122 -11.82 11.66 21.49
CA GLU A 122 -10.84 12.55 20.85
C GLU A 122 -10.98 12.67 19.32
N LYS A 123 -11.18 11.56 18.60
CA LYS A 123 -11.34 11.60 17.14
C LYS A 123 -12.65 12.27 16.73
N VAL A 124 -13.69 12.14 17.55
CA VAL A 124 -14.98 12.83 17.37
C VAL A 124 -14.81 14.32 17.60
N HIS A 125 -14.18 14.72 18.71
CA HIS A 125 -13.87 16.13 18.98
C HIS A 125 -12.97 16.75 17.92
N LYS A 126 -11.99 15.99 17.41
CA LYS A 126 -11.15 16.42 16.29
C LYS A 126 -11.96 16.63 15.01
N LEU A 127 -12.88 15.72 14.68
CA LEU A 127 -13.80 15.91 13.55
C LEU A 127 -14.68 17.13 13.75
N SER A 128 -15.31 17.28 14.91
CA SER A 128 -16.16 18.45 15.21
C SER A 128 -15.38 19.75 15.14
N TYR A 129 -14.14 19.77 15.65
CA TYR A 129 -13.24 20.92 15.57
C TYR A 129 -12.83 21.22 14.11
N GLU A 130 -12.41 20.22 13.34
CA GLU A 130 -12.08 20.37 11.92
C GLU A 130 -13.28 20.91 11.13
N LEU A 131 -14.48 20.35 11.35
CA LEU A 131 -15.74 20.77 10.71
C LEU A 131 -16.09 22.23 11.04
N LEU A 132 -15.94 22.64 12.30
CA LEU A 132 -16.18 24.03 12.73
C LEU A 132 -15.13 24.99 12.17
N SER A 133 -13.86 24.58 12.09
CA SER A 133 -12.77 25.38 11.55
C SER A 133 -12.90 25.57 10.03
N LEU A 134 -13.32 24.53 9.30
CA LEU A 134 -13.59 24.59 7.86
C LEU A 134 -14.73 25.55 7.52
N LYS A 135 -15.79 25.58 8.34
CA LYS A 135 -16.89 26.56 8.20
C LYS A 135 -16.42 28.00 8.47
N GLY A 136 -15.49 28.20 9.41
CA GLY A 136 -14.94 29.51 9.76
C GLY A 136 -14.02 30.12 8.69
N GLN A 137 -13.50 29.30 7.77
CA GLN A 137 -12.58 29.74 6.72
C GLN A 137 -13.24 30.27 5.45
N GLY A 138 -14.57 30.35 5.40
CA GLY A 138 -15.27 30.90 4.25
C GLY A 138 -15.00 30.11 2.98
N LEU A 139 -15.33 28.81 2.99
CA LEU A 139 -15.44 28.03 1.76
C LEU A 139 -16.68 28.55 1.00
N GLY A 140 -16.47 29.60 0.21
CA GLY A 140 -17.37 29.88 -0.90
C GLY A 140 -17.32 28.67 -1.84
N PHE A 141 -18.51 28.13 -2.16
CA PHE A 141 -18.78 27.05 -3.12
C PHE A 141 -17.53 26.26 -3.53
N ILE A 142 -17.31 25.09 -2.90
CA ILE A 142 -16.27 24.18 -3.37
C ILE A 142 -16.55 23.90 -4.85
N ASP A 143 -15.59 24.25 -5.70
CA ASP A 143 -15.65 23.97 -7.13
C ASP A 143 -15.93 22.47 -7.35
N TYR A 144 -16.73 22.13 -8.35
CA TYR A 144 -17.07 20.74 -8.67
C TYR A 144 -15.81 19.89 -8.85
N ASP A 145 -14.77 20.48 -9.45
CA ASP A 145 -13.46 19.85 -9.63
C ASP A 145 -12.76 19.59 -8.29
N ALA A 146 -12.90 20.49 -7.32
CA ALA A 146 -12.34 20.31 -5.98
C ALA A 146 -13.03 19.18 -5.21
N VAL A 147 -14.35 19.00 -5.33
CA VAL A 147 -15.06 17.85 -4.73
C VAL A 147 -14.58 16.52 -5.33
N HIS A 148 -14.41 16.47 -6.65
CA HIS A 148 -13.88 15.27 -7.32
C HIS A 148 -12.46 14.92 -6.86
N GLU A 149 -11.58 15.91 -6.72
CA GLU A 149 -10.23 15.67 -6.21
C GLU A 149 -10.22 15.22 -4.74
N LEU A 150 -11.13 15.74 -3.91
CA LEU A 150 -11.32 15.25 -2.53
C LEU A 150 -11.78 13.79 -2.51
N ARG A 151 -12.72 13.40 -3.39
CA ARG A 151 -13.18 12.01 -3.52
C ARG A 151 -12.08 11.08 -4.03
N LYS A 152 -11.24 11.51 -4.97
CA LYS A 152 -10.06 10.74 -5.41
C LYS A 152 -9.06 10.56 -4.26
N ARG A 153 -8.82 11.61 -3.47
CA ARG A 153 -7.97 11.53 -2.28
C ARG A 153 -8.52 10.54 -1.25
N LEU A 154 -9.83 10.56 -0.99
CA LEU A 154 -10.49 9.57 -0.14
C LEU A 154 -10.22 8.14 -0.64
N LEU A 155 -10.31 7.89 -1.94
CA LEU A 155 -10.00 6.57 -2.52
C LEU A 155 -8.55 6.17 -2.29
N SER A 156 -7.60 7.09 -2.48
CA SER A 156 -6.19 6.83 -2.17
C SER A 156 -5.96 6.52 -0.69
N ASP A 157 -6.66 7.18 0.22
CA ASP A 157 -6.52 6.92 1.66
C ASP A 157 -7.20 5.62 2.09
N LEU A 158 -8.36 5.28 1.51
CA LEU A 158 -8.99 3.97 1.70
C LEU A 158 -8.09 2.83 1.20
N LYS A 159 -7.41 3.01 0.07
CA LYS A 159 -6.46 2.01 -0.46
C LYS A 159 -5.31 1.69 0.50
N LYS A 160 -4.90 2.67 1.33
CA LYS A 160 -3.85 2.49 2.36
C LYS A 160 -4.35 1.80 3.61
N VAL A 161 -5.63 1.97 3.94
CA VAL A 161 -6.24 1.41 5.16
C VAL A 161 -6.77 -0.01 4.95
N LEU A 162 -7.38 -0.26 3.78
CA LEU A 162 -7.93 -1.57 3.46
C LEU A 162 -6.80 -2.58 3.20
N PRO A 163 -6.90 -3.82 3.71
CA PRO A 163 -5.86 -4.83 3.58
C PRO A 163 -6.00 -5.66 2.29
N PRO A 164 -4.96 -6.42 1.90
CA PRO A 164 -5.11 -7.51 0.94
C PRO A 164 -6.09 -8.58 1.46
N PRO A 165 -6.86 -9.25 0.57
CA PRO A 165 -6.84 -9.14 -0.90
C PRO A 165 -7.71 -8.01 -1.46
N ILE A 166 -8.32 -7.15 -0.63
CA ILE A 166 -9.20 -6.08 -1.12
C ILE A 166 -8.38 -5.09 -1.94
N THR A 167 -7.26 -4.64 -1.38
CA THR A 167 -6.27 -3.80 -2.05
C THR A 167 -4.99 -4.59 -2.33
N LEU A 168 -4.29 -4.20 -3.39
CA LEU A 168 -2.94 -4.68 -3.66
C LEU A 168 -1.95 -3.55 -3.38
N PRO A 169 -0.86 -3.80 -2.64
CA PRO A 169 0.23 -2.84 -2.53
C PRO A 169 0.75 -2.48 -3.93
N GLU A 170 1.05 -1.21 -4.17
CA GLU A 170 1.63 -0.76 -5.44
C GLU A 170 3.00 -1.43 -5.67
N GLY A 171 3.29 -1.81 -6.92
CA GLY A 171 4.57 -2.40 -7.30
C GLY A 171 4.87 -3.75 -6.63
N ARG A 172 3.84 -4.57 -6.34
CA ARG A 172 4.04 -5.80 -5.55
C ARG A 172 4.92 -6.82 -6.27
N LEU A 173 4.85 -6.94 -7.60
CA LEU A 173 5.68 -7.88 -8.35
C LEU A 173 7.14 -7.45 -8.29
N GLU A 174 7.38 -6.18 -8.54
CA GLU A 174 8.66 -5.50 -8.53
C GLU A 174 9.34 -5.71 -7.17
N HIS A 175 8.62 -5.43 -6.08
CA HIS A 175 9.13 -5.65 -4.73
C HIS A 175 9.46 -7.13 -4.45
N LEU A 176 8.64 -8.08 -4.90
CA LEU A 176 8.93 -9.51 -4.73
C LEU A 176 10.17 -9.95 -5.52
N VAL A 177 10.34 -9.42 -6.74
CA VAL A 177 11.52 -9.67 -7.58
C VAL A 177 12.77 -9.06 -6.95
N GLU A 178 12.69 -7.82 -6.47
CA GLU A 178 13.78 -7.16 -5.74
C GLU A 178 14.18 -7.94 -4.49
N MET A 179 13.21 -8.40 -3.69
CA MET A 179 13.50 -9.24 -2.52
C MET A 179 14.24 -10.53 -2.91
N ALA A 180 13.87 -11.16 -4.02
CA ALA A 180 14.55 -12.36 -4.51
C ALA A 180 15.98 -12.05 -4.96
N VAL A 181 16.19 -10.94 -5.68
CA VAL A 181 17.51 -10.46 -6.08
C VAL A 181 18.39 -10.15 -4.86
N CYS A 182 17.87 -9.40 -3.88
CA CYS A 182 18.58 -9.12 -2.63
C CYS A 182 19.00 -10.42 -1.92
N ALA A 183 18.11 -11.41 -1.83
CA ALA A 183 18.44 -12.70 -1.22
C ALA A 183 19.54 -13.46 -1.98
N GLN A 184 19.59 -13.35 -3.31
CA GLN A 184 20.68 -13.94 -4.11
C GLN A 184 22.01 -13.21 -3.87
N VAL A 185 21.98 -11.88 -3.80
CA VAL A 185 23.15 -11.05 -3.50
C VAL A 185 23.68 -11.32 -2.09
N ASP A 186 22.81 -11.36 -1.09
CA ASP A 186 23.16 -11.64 0.31
C ASP A 186 23.74 -13.05 0.50
N GLY A 187 23.30 -14.01 -0.33
CA GLY A 187 23.83 -15.36 -0.37
C GLY A 187 25.17 -15.49 -1.12
N CYS A 188 25.63 -14.44 -1.80
CA CYS A 188 26.83 -14.49 -2.63
C CYS A 188 28.10 -14.26 -1.79
N ILE A 189 28.98 -15.26 -1.78
CA ILE A 189 30.20 -15.26 -0.95
C ILE A 189 31.20 -14.18 -1.40
N TYR A 190 31.28 -13.91 -2.71
CA TYR A 190 32.31 -13.05 -3.29
C TYR A 190 31.78 -11.68 -3.72
N HIS A 191 30.59 -11.29 -3.25
CA HIS A 191 29.99 -10.04 -3.70
C HIS A 191 30.87 -8.85 -3.30
N SER A 192 31.38 -8.18 -4.32
CA SER A 192 32.07 -6.88 -4.24
C SER A 192 31.24 -5.92 -5.07
N SER A 193 30.99 -4.72 -4.54
CA SER A 193 29.84 -3.84 -4.82
C SER A 193 29.65 -3.29 -6.26
N SER A 194 30.18 -3.93 -7.30
CA SER A 194 30.21 -3.40 -8.67
C SER A 194 29.69 -4.37 -9.76
N ASP A 195 29.16 -5.55 -9.41
CA ASP A 195 28.70 -6.51 -10.41
C ASP A 195 27.30 -6.19 -10.94
N MET A 196 27.14 -6.36 -12.26
CA MET A 196 25.87 -6.17 -12.97
C MET A 196 24.88 -7.27 -12.58
N ILE A 197 23.85 -6.88 -11.83
CA ILE A 197 22.72 -7.75 -11.45
C ILE A 197 21.83 -7.99 -12.68
N SER A 198 21.46 -9.25 -12.92
CA SER A 198 20.58 -9.66 -14.02
C SER A 198 19.39 -10.46 -13.49
N LEU A 199 18.21 -10.26 -14.07
CA LEU A 199 17.03 -11.08 -13.78
C LEU A 199 16.97 -12.38 -14.60
N TYR A 200 17.79 -12.50 -15.64
CA TYR A 200 17.78 -13.66 -16.55
C TYR A 200 18.60 -14.85 -16.03
N ARG A 201 19.50 -14.61 -15.06
CA ARG A 201 20.37 -15.62 -14.45
C ARG A 201 20.52 -15.30 -12.96
N ASP A 202 20.68 -16.32 -12.15
CA ASP A 202 20.95 -16.13 -10.72
C ASP A 202 22.27 -15.37 -10.52
N HIS A 203 22.29 -14.50 -9.50
CA HIS A 203 23.47 -13.69 -9.18
C HIS A 203 24.67 -14.57 -8.77
N HIS A 204 25.80 -14.33 -9.43
CA HIS A 204 27.06 -15.02 -9.17
C HIS A 204 28.21 -14.04 -9.33
N CYS A 205 29.04 -13.90 -8.31
CA CYS A 205 30.28 -13.13 -8.36
C CYS A 205 31.47 -14.08 -8.45
N ASP A 206 32.37 -13.80 -9.39
CA ASP A 206 33.59 -14.56 -9.54
C ASP A 206 34.57 -14.26 -8.40
N ARG A 207 35.22 -15.30 -7.87
CA ARG A 207 36.29 -15.16 -6.87
C ARG A 207 37.42 -14.23 -7.33
N GLY A 208 37.67 -14.14 -8.63
CA GLY A 208 38.75 -13.32 -9.21
C GLY A 208 38.57 -11.80 -9.03
N HIS A 209 37.34 -11.33 -8.81
CA HIS A 209 37.05 -9.91 -8.54
C HIS A 209 36.98 -9.61 -7.04
N PHE A 210 37.13 -10.63 -6.18
CA PHE A 210 37.18 -10.43 -4.75
C PHE A 210 38.53 -9.84 -4.36
N PRO A 211 38.56 -8.69 -3.65
CA PRO A 211 39.81 -8.04 -3.27
C PRO A 211 40.62 -9.00 -2.39
N THR A 212 41.70 -9.52 -2.97
CA THR A 212 42.60 -10.47 -2.29
C THR A 212 43.68 -9.74 -1.51
N GLU A 213 43.87 -8.44 -1.80
CA GLU A 213 44.74 -7.54 -1.08
C GLU A 213 43.90 -6.60 -0.19
N THR A 214 44.33 -6.41 1.05
CA THR A 214 43.69 -5.49 1.99
C THR A 214 43.91 -4.06 1.52
N ILE A 215 42.90 -3.49 0.85
CA ILE A 215 42.97 -2.12 0.30
C ILE A 215 42.84 -1.05 1.41
N GLN A 216 42.36 -1.44 2.60
CA GLN A 216 42.26 -0.55 3.76
C GLN A 216 42.45 -1.32 5.07
N VAL A 217 43.55 -1.04 5.78
CA VAL A 217 43.71 -1.39 7.20
C VAL A 217 43.18 -0.20 7.99
N GLU A 218 41.92 -0.24 8.42
CA GLU A 218 41.49 0.70 9.45
C GLU A 218 42.18 0.31 10.76
N LEU A 219 43.27 1.01 11.07
CA LEU A 219 43.90 1.00 12.37
C LEU A 219 42.87 1.45 13.42
N TRP A 220 42.25 0.47 14.06
CA TRP A 220 41.33 0.58 15.19
C TRP A 220 42.07 1.06 16.46
N ILE A 221 42.77 2.19 16.41
CA ILE A 221 43.50 2.70 17.58
C ILE A 221 42.77 3.83 18.32
N SER A 222 41.81 4.60 17.75
CA SER A 222 41.22 5.69 18.57
C SER A 222 39.85 6.23 18.12
N LEU A 223 38.83 5.40 17.89
CA LEU A 223 37.47 5.95 17.61
C LEU A 223 36.34 5.23 18.36
N THR A 224 36.53 4.94 19.65
CA THR A 224 35.44 4.52 20.54
C THR A 224 34.49 5.64 20.96
N PHE A 225 34.54 6.85 20.38
CA PHE A 225 33.73 7.97 20.91
C PHE A 225 33.01 8.90 19.92
N ALA A 226 33.13 8.76 18.59
CA ALA A 226 32.64 9.81 17.68
C ALA A 226 31.87 9.38 16.41
N ALA A 227 31.30 8.16 16.34
CA ALA A 227 30.58 7.70 15.14
C ALA A 227 29.18 7.12 15.44
N LYS A 228 28.42 7.75 16.34
CA LYS A 228 27.01 7.39 16.57
C LYS A 228 26.01 8.17 15.70
N HIS A 229 26.45 9.02 14.76
CA HIS A 229 25.53 9.92 14.05
C HIS A 229 25.68 10.12 12.53
N SER A 230 26.60 9.45 11.85
CA SER A 230 26.61 9.47 10.37
C SER A 230 27.40 8.29 9.82
N LEU A 231 26.89 7.68 8.76
CA LEU A 231 27.40 6.50 8.03
C LEU A 231 26.84 5.15 8.49
N GLY A 232 25.56 4.96 8.17
CA GLY A 232 25.08 3.64 7.79
C GLY A 232 25.46 3.37 6.34
N MET A 233 26.58 2.71 6.10
CA MET A 233 26.96 2.02 4.85
C MET A 233 28.36 1.46 5.05
N LEU A 234 28.46 0.33 5.76
CA LEU A 234 29.62 -0.58 5.88
C LEU A 234 29.41 -1.40 7.15
N LYS A 235 28.33 -2.19 7.21
CA LYS A 235 28.29 -3.31 8.16
C LYS A 235 29.05 -4.48 7.57
N ILE A 236 30.37 -4.35 7.68
CA ILE A 236 31.36 -5.37 8.01
C ILE A 236 30.78 -6.79 7.98
N GLN A 237 30.99 -7.48 6.86
CA GLN A 237 30.79 -8.93 6.69
C GLN A 237 32.10 -9.69 6.96
N ILE A 238 33.05 -9.09 7.69
CA ILE A 238 34.38 -9.65 7.98
C ILE A 238 34.35 -10.70 9.12
N TRP A 239 33.22 -10.88 9.81
CA TRP A 239 33.18 -11.71 11.04
C TRP A 239 32.98 -13.22 10.84
N LYS A 240 33.27 -13.79 9.66
CA LYS A 240 33.11 -15.24 9.43
C LYS A 240 34.38 -16.02 9.04
N LEU A 241 35.56 -15.42 9.15
CA LEU A 241 36.81 -16.11 8.79
C LEU A 241 37.90 -16.11 9.88
N ILE A 242 37.53 -15.83 11.12
CA ILE A 242 38.41 -16.08 12.28
C ILE A 242 37.55 -16.72 13.38
N ILE A 243 37.37 -18.04 13.28
CA ILE A 243 37.38 -19.09 14.33
C ILE A 243 37.27 -20.42 13.59
#